data_AF-A0A5M6DFD1-F1
#
_entry.id   AF-A0A5M6DFD1-F1
#
_cell.length_a   1.000
_cell.length_b   1.000
_cell.length_c   1.000
_cell.angle_alpha   90.00
_cell.angle_beta   90.00
_cell.angle_gamma   90.00
#
_symmetry.space_group_name_H-M   'P 1'
#
loop_
_entity.id
_entity.type
_entity.pdbx_description
1 polymer ?
#
loop_
_entity_poly.entity_id
_entity_poly.type
_entity_poly.pdbx_seq_one_letter_code
_entity_poly.pdbx_strand_id
1 'polypeptide(L)'
;MTPEYRTDRDQTARLAESRLPARSIYLTRDQAVRWLEQLNRLTASDRTAADLREMRNSLEEACWLARWKREEVILEMCPSTLASVAQRLMQITHGESRIGDLHVLEDMIEALSWFDHHGDR
;
A
#
# COMPACT_ATOMS: atom_id res chain seq x y z
N MET A 1 30.92 9.37 -39.61
CA MET A 1 30.39 8.18 -38.93
C MET A 1 30.25 8.52 -37.46
N THR A 2 29.06 8.91 -37.03
CA THR A 2 28.71 9.15 -35.62
C THR A 2 27.57 8.18 -35.28
N PRO A 3 27.66 7.40 -34.19
CA PRO A 3 26.60 6.49 -33.82
C PRO A 3 25.42 7.29 -33.25
N GLU A 4 24.24 7.06 -33.80
CA GLU A 4 22.99 7.63 -33.30
C GLU A 4 22.61 6.97 -31.98
N TYR A 5 22.83 7.66 -30.86
CA TYR A 5 22.22 7.34 -29.57
C TYR A 5 20.73 7.67 -29.66
N ARG A 6 19.93 6.71 -30.09
CA ARG A 6 18.49 6.91 -30.27
C ARG A 6 17.68 5.73 -29.73
N THR A 7 17.78 5.42 -28.44
CA THR A 7 16.73 4.63 -27.76
C THR A 7 16.91 4.67 -26.24
N ASP A 8 16.22 5.61 -25.57
CA ASP A 8 16.06 5.59 -24.10
C ASP A 8 14.67 6.16 -23.73
N ARG A 9 14.22 7.15 -24.52
CA ARG A 9 12.90 7.78 -24.39
C ARG A 9 11.72 6.86 -24.69
N ASP A 10 11.86 5.95 -25.65
CA ASP A 10 10.82 4.95 -25.96
C ASP A 10 10.75 3.83 -24.92
N GLN A 11 11.87 3.52 -24.26
CA GLN A 11 11.93 2.47 -23.25
C GLN A 11 11.30 2.93 -21.92
N THR A 12 11.51 4.20 -21.55
CA THR A 12 10.83 4.82 -20.41
C THR A 12 9.33 5.02 -20.62
N ALA A 13 8.89 5.34 -21.84
CA ALA A 13 7.46 5.44 -22.18
C ALA A 13 6.74 4.08 -22.07
N ARG A 14 7.35 3.02 -22.58
CA ARG A 14 6.80 1.64 -22.47
C ARG A 14 6.76 1.12 -21.03
N LEU A 15 7.68 1.55 -20.18
CA LEU A 15 7.64 1.25 -18.75
C LEU A 15 6.55 2.04 -18.01
N ALA A 16 6.22 3.25 -18.48
CA ALA A 16 5.13 4.04 -17.92
C ALA A 16 3.75 3.47 -18.30
N GLU A 17 3.60 2.91 -19.50
CA GLU A 17 2.36 2.24 -19.96
C GLU A 17 2.11 0.88 -19.28
N SER A 18 3.15 0.26 -18.71
CA SER A 18 3.06 -1.05 -18.04
C SER A 18 2.85 -0.93 -16.52
N ARG A 19 2.70 0.30 -15.98
CA ARG A 19 2.33 0.48 -14.58
C ARG A 19 0.85 0.14 -14.45
N LEU A 20 0.57 -1.05 -13.91
CA LEU A 20 -0.74 -1.39 -13.36
C LEU A 20 -1.28 -0.17 -12.60
N PRO A 21 -2.56 0.21 -12.76
CA PRO A 21 -3.08 1.44 -12.19
C PRO A 21 -2.90 1.41 -10.67
N ALA A 22 -1.94 2.16 -10.16
CA ALA A 22 -1.73 2.29 -8.73
C ALA A 22 -2.92 3.02 -8.11
N ARG A 23 -3.33 2.57 -6.93
CA ARG A 23 -4.40 3.17 -6.14
C ARG A 23 -3.79 3.96 -5.01
N SER A 24 -4.24 5.19 -4.85
CA SER A 24 -3.77 6.11 -3.82
C SER A 24 -4.73 6.11 -2.63
N ILE A 25 -4.21 5.84 -1.44
CA ILE A 25 -4.93 5.93 -0.16
C ILE A 25 -4.36 7.13 0.59
N TYR A 26 -5.24 8.05 0.99
CA TYR A 26 -4.87 9.27 1.70
C TYR A 26 -5.01 9.03 3.19
N LEU A 27 -3.91 9.21 3.92
CA LEU A 27 -3.83 8.97 5.35
C LEU A 27 -3.40 10.24 6.08
N THR A 28 -4.07 10.52 7.19
CA THR A 28 -3.52 11.44 8.18
C THR A 28 -2.23 10.86 8.76
N ARG A 29 -1.36 11.72 9.29
CA ARG A 29 -0.10 11.26 9.92
C ARG A 29 -0.37 10.30 11.07
N ASP A 30 -1.42 10.52 11.85
CA ASP A 30 -1.79 9.67 12.99
C ASP A 30 -2.24 8.29 12.53
N GLN A 31 -3.11 8.22 11.50
CA GLN A 31 -3.50 6.95 10.88
C GLN A 31 -2.28 6.18 10.34
N ALA A 32 -1.41 6.86 9.58
CA ALA A 32 -0.24 6.22 8.99
C ALA A 32 0.70 5.61 10.04
N VAL A 33 0.91 6.28 11.18
CA VAL A 33 1.71 5.76 12.30
C VAL A 33 1.05 4.52 12.91
N ARG A 34 -0.25 4.60 13.24
CA ARG A 34 -0.99 3.47 13.84
C ARG A 34 -1.00 2.25 12.92
N TRP A 35 -1.22 2.47 11.62
CA TRP A 35 -1.17 1.42 10.60
C TRP A 35 0.21 0.78 10.52
N LEU A 36 1.28 1.58 10.50
CA LEU A 36 2.65 1.06 10.43
C LEU A 36 3.00 0.23 11.66
N GLU A 37 2.61 0.68 12.86
CA GLU A 37 2.78 -0.08 14.10
C GLU A 37 2.00 -1.40 14.09
N GLN A 38 0.77 -1.40 13.57
CA GLN A 38 -0.04 -2.59 13.43
C GLN A 38 0.55 -3.57 12.41
N LEU A 39 0.99 -3.10 11.25
CA LEU A 39 1.66 -3.90 10.22
C LEU A 39 3.00 -4.49 10.71
N ASN A 40 3.77 -3.73 11.51
CA ASN A 40 4.99 -4.24 12.13
C ASN A 40 4.69 -5.41 13.07
N ARG A 41 3.62 -5.32 13.88
CA ARG A 41 3.18 -6.43 14.74
C ARG A 41 2.77 -7.65 13.93
N LEU A 42 1.93 -7.47 12.91
CA LEU A 42 1.44 -8.56 12.06
C LEU A 42 2.58 -9.27 11.31
N THR A 43 3.48 -8.50 10.69
CA THR A 43 4.59 -9.06 9.90
C THR A 43 5.71 -9.68 10.75
N ALA A 44 5.80 -9.32 12.04
CA ALA A 44 6.68 -10.01 12.99
C ALA A 44 6.13 -11.40 13.38
N SER A 45 4.81 -11.54 13.48
CA SER A 45 4.14 -12.79 13.86
C SER A 45 3.95 -13.77 12.71
N ASP A 46 3.79 -13.28 11.47
CA ASP A 46 3.60 -14.12 10.29
C ASP A 46 4.59 -13.76 9.18
N ARG A 47 5.64 -14.57 9.03
CA ARG A 47 6.67 -14.38 7.99
C ARG A 47 6.17 -14.69 6.59
N THR A 48 5.03 -15.38 6.46
CA THR A 48 4.49 -15.81 5.16
C THR A 48 3.58 -14.76 4.52
N ALA A 49 3.15 -13.74 5.27
CA ALA A 49 2.36 -12.63 4.78
C ALA A 49 3.20 -11.64 3.92
N ALA A 50 3.47 -12.02 2.67
CA ALA A 50 4.23 -11.20 1.72
C ALA A 50 3.49 -9.91 1.35
N ASP A 51 2.18 -9.98 1.21
CA ASP A 51 1.25 -8.89 0.94
C ASP A 51 1.25 -7.83 2.06
N LEU A 52 1.17 -8.25 3.33
CA LEU A 52 1.28 -7.32 4.47
C LEU A 52 2.66 -6.66 4.56
N ARG A 53 3.73 -7.39 4.21
CA ARG A 53 5.08 -6.84 4.15
C ARG A 53 5.25 -5.82 3.04
N GLU A 54 4.63 -6.07 1.89
CA GLU A 54 4.60 -5.11 0.78
C GLU A 54 3.90 -3.82 1.22
N MET A 55 2.68 -3.91 1.78
CA MET A 55 1.96 -2.74 2.30
C MET A 55 2.77 -1.99 3.35
N ARG A 56 3.38 -2.70 4.31
CA ARG A 56 4.23 -2.10 5.33
C ARG A 56 5.38 -1.29 4.71
N ASN A 57 6.09 -1.87 3.75
CA ASN A 57 7.23 -1.21 3.10
C ASN A 57 6.77 0.05 2.33
N SER A 58 5.67 -0.06 1.58
CA SER A 58 5.09 1.08 0.87
C SER A 58 4.63 2.20 1.82
N LEU A 59 4.04 1.83 2.96
CA LEU A 59 3.62 2.80 3.98
C LEU A 59 4.82 3.46 4.67
N GLU A 60 5.89 2.71 4.94
CA GLU A 60 7.12 3.26 5.51
C GLU A 60 7.77 4.29 4.57
N GLU A 61 7.83 3.98 3.27
CA GLU A 61 8.31 4.90 2.25
C GLU A 61 7.41 6.14 2.13
N ALA A 62 6.09 5.97 2.11
CA ALA A 62 5.13 7.07 2.07
C ALA A 62 5.26 7.98 3.30
N CYS A 63 5.42 7.41 4.50
CA CYS A 63 5.67 8.16 5.73
C CYS A 63 6.96 8.97 5.66
N TRP A 64 8.03 8.37 5.14
CA TRP A 64 9.33 9.02 4.96
C TRP A 64 9.22 10.21 3.99
N LEU A 65 8.57 10.01 2.84
CA LEU A 65 8.34 11.06 1.84
C LEU A 65 7.47 12.19 2.38
N ALA A 66 6.37 11.88 3.06
CA ALA A 66 5.48 12.87 3.66
C ALA A 66 6.19 13.70 4.74
N ARG A 67 7.05 13.07 5.55
CA ARG A 67 7.89 13.77 6.52
C ARG A 67 8.87 14.72 5.83
N TRP A 68 9.48 14.30 4.73
CA TRP A 68 10.43 15.13 3.97
C TRP A 68 9.74 16.32 3.31
N LYS A 69 8.58 16.11 2.69
CA LYS A 69 7.83 17.14 1.96
C LYS A 69 6.90 18.00 2.83
N ARG A 70 6.70 17.63 4.10
CA ARG A 70 5.70 18.21 5.03
C ARG A 70 4.27 18.13 4.49
N GLU A 71 3.96 17.04 3.81
CA GLU A 71 2.66 16.76 3.19
C GLU A 71 1.90 15.67 3.95
N GLU A 72 0.69 15.37 3.49
CA GLU A 72 -0.10 14.22 3.91
C GLU A 72 0.54 12.90 3.43
N VAL A 73 0.19 11.79 4.07
CA VAL A 73 0.72 10.48 3.69
C VAL A 73 -0.16 9.90 2.59
N ILE A 74 0.40 9.74 1.40
CA ILE A 74 -0.28 9.12 0.26
C ILE A 74 0.36 7.76 0.02
N LEU A 75 -0.41 6.70 0.24
CA LEU A 75 0.02 5.32 0.01
C LEU A 75 -0.44 4.88 -1.38
N GLU A 76 0.52 4.63 -2.28
CA GLU A 76 0.24 4.14 -3.64
C GLU A 76 0.55 2.65 -3.75
N MET A 77 -0.44 1.84 -4.15
CA MET A 77 -0.29 0.38 -4.23
C MET A 77 -1.05 -0.23 -5.41
N CYS A 78 -0.61 -1.42 -5.84
CA CYS A 78 -1.30 -2.18 -6.87
C CYS A 78 -2.68 -2.66 -6.36
N PRO A 79 -3.75 -2.59 -7.17
CA PRO A 79 -5.09 -3.03 -6.77
C PRO A 79 -5.14 -4.49 -6.33
N SER A 80 -4.36 -5.35 -6.98
CA SER A 80 -4.23 -6.77 -6.62
C SER A 80 -3.65 -6.96 -5.21
N THR A 81 -2.64 -6.16 -4.85
CA THR A 81 -2.05 -6.18 -3.51
C THR A 81 -3.06 -5.67 -2.49
N LEU A 82 -3.78 -4.58 -2.77
CA LEU A 82 -4.82 -4.05 -1.89
C LEU A 82 -5.91 -5.08 -1.58
N ALA A 83 -6.40 -5.79 -2.60
CA ALA A 83 -7.41 -6.83 -2.43
C ALA A 83 -6.90 -7.99 -1.57
N SER A 84 -5.67 -8.46 -1.82
CA SER A 84 -5.03 -9.52 -1.02
C SER A 84 -4.89 -9.09 0.44
N VAL A 85 -4.42 -7.86 0.67
CA VAL A 85 -4.25 -7.30 2.01
C VAL A 85 -5.59 -7.18 2.73
N ALA A 86 -6.62 -6.63 2.09
CA ALA A 86 -7.95 -6.51 2.68
C ALA A 86 -8.51 -7.89 3.09
N GLN A 87 -8.39 -8.88 2.22
CA GLN A 87 -8.82 -10.25 2.51
C GLN A 87 -8.07 -10.84 3.72
N ARG A 88 -6.75 -10.63 3.78
CA ARG A 88 -5.94 -11.12 4.89
C ARG A 88 -6.27 -10.41 6.20
N LEU A 89 -6.48 -9.10 6.18
CA LEU A 89 -6.90 -8.33 7.36
C LEU A 89 -8.27 -8.80 7.87
N MET A 90 -9.23 -9.10 6.99
CA MET A 90 -10.50 -9.72 7.38
C MET A 90 -10.30 -11.09 8.04
N GLN A 91 -9.42 -11.94 7.49
CA GLN A 91 -9.11 -13.24 8.10
C GLN A 91 -8.47 -13.11 9.49
N ILE A 92 -7.59 -12.13 9.68
CA ILE A 92 -6.97 -11.84 10.99
C ILE A 92 -8.02 -11.35 11.97
N THR A 93 -8.89 -10.44 11.53
CA THR A 93 -9.94 -9.82 12.35
C THR A 93 -10.99 -10.83 12.81
N HIS A 94 -11.37 -11.78 11.94
CA HIS A 94 -12.34 -12.83 12.24
C HIS A 94 -11.71 -14.12 12.77
N GLY A 95 -10.39 -14.21 12.83
CA GLY A 95 -9.67 -15.37 13.35
C GLY A 95 -9.59 -15.40 14.87
N GLU A 96 -9.23 -16.56 15.44
CA GLU A 96 -9.04 -16.71 16.89
C GLU A 96 -7.80 -15.98 17.42
N SER A 97 -6.89 -15.58 16.52
CA SER A 97 -5.64 -14.92 16.86
C SER A 97 -5.86 -13.40 16.99
N ARG A 98 -6.05 -12.92 18.24
CA ARG A 98 -6.15 -11.49 18.57
C ARG A 98 -4.80 -10.77 18.44
N ILE A 99 -4.17 -10.84 17.28
CA ILE A 99 -2.91 -10.13 17.01
C ILE A 99 -3.26 -8.77 16.43
N GLY A 100 -3.35 -7.77 17.31
CA GLY A 100 -3.54 -6.39 16.88
C GLY A 100 -4.56 -5.60 17.65
N ASP A 101 -4.63 -4.33 17.32
CA ASP A 101 -5.73 -3.45 17.68
C ASP A 101 -6.87 -3.60 16.66
N LEU A 102 -8.02 -4.11 17.10
CA LEU A 102 -9.19 -4.36 16.25
C LEU A 102 -9.66 -3.09 15.54
N HIS A 103 -9.62 -1.95 16.24
CA HIS A 103 -10.09 -0.69 15.67
C HIS A 103 -9.19 -0.23 14.51
N VAL A 104 -7.87 -0.45 14.62
CA VAL A 104 -6.92 -0.15 13.55
C VAL A 104 -7.10 -1.11 12.37
N LEU A 105 -7.37 -2.39 12.64
CA LEU A 105 -7.63 -3.38 11.58
C LEU A 105 -8.91 -3.05 10.78
N GLU A 106 -9.98 -2.67 11.48
CA GLU A 106 -11.24 -2.24 10.86
C GLU A 106 -11.07 -0.97 10.02
N ASP A 107 -10.37 0.05 10.54
CA ASP A 107 -10.04 1.28 9.81
C ASP A 107 -9.23 0.98 8.54
N MET A 108 -8.27 0.05 8.60
CA MET A 108 -7.54 -0.42 7.42
C MET A 108 -8.47 -1.09 6.41
N ILE A 109 -9.33 -2.01 6.84
CA ILE A 109 -10.25 -2.72 5.94
C ILE A 109 -11.22 -1.74 5.28
N GLU A 110 -11.77 -0.78 6.01
CA GLU A 110 -12.67 0.24 5.49
C GLU A 110 -11.97 1.08 4.41
N ALA A 111 -10.79 1.61 4.71
CA ALA A 111 -10.01 2.41 3.76
C ALA A 111 -9.60 1.62 2.50
N LEU A 112 -9.38 0.32 2.62
CA LEU A 112 -9.03 -0.55 1.49
C LEU A 112 -10.26 -0.98 0.65
N SER A 113 -11.43 -1.08 1.27
CA SER A 113 -12.68 -1.53 0.64
C SER A 113 -13.50 -0.40 0.00
N TRP A 114 -13.34 0.83 0.49
CA TRP A 114 -14.06 2.00 -0.02
C TRP A 114 -13.81 2.28 -1.52
N PHE A 115 -12.72 1.77 -2.08
CA PHE A 115 -12.34 2.01 -3.48
C PHE A 115 -12.91 1.03 -4.50
N ASP A 116 -13.59 -0.03 -4.07
CA ASP A 116 -14.25 -0.98 -4.99
C ASP A 116 -15.59 -0.42 -5.53
N HIS A 117 -16.12 0.67 -4.96
CA HIS A 117 -17.45 1.22 -5.29
C HIS A 117 -17.45 2.52 -6.13
N HIS A 118 -16.28 3.10 -6.44
CA HIS A 118 -16.20 4.38 -7.17
C HIS A 118 -15.40 4.33 -8.48
N GLY A 119 -15.26 3.15 -9.08
CA GLY A 119 -14.68 2.97 -10.42
C GLY A 119 -15.65 3.10 -11.60
N ASP A 120 -16.93 3.47 -11.37
CA ASP A 120 -17.98 3.41 -12.39
C ASP A 120 -18.84 4.69 -12.47
N ARG A 121 -18.20 5.86 -12.52
CA ARG A 121 -18.86 7.14 -12.85
C ARG A 121 -18.04 7.99 -13.79
#